data_AF-A0A1Y1Q4S8-F1
#
_entry.id   AF-A0A1Y1Q4S8-F1
#
_cell.length_a   1.000
_cell.length_b   1.000
_cell.length_c   1.000
_cell.angle_alpha   90.00
_cell.angle_beta   90.00
_cell.angle_gamma   90.00
#
_symmetry.space_group_name_H-M   'P 1'
#
loop_
_entity.id
_entity.type
_entity.pdbx_description
1 polymer ?
#
loop_
_entity_poly.entity_id
_entity_poly.type
_entity_poly.pdbx_seq_one_letter_code
_entity_poly.pdbx_strand_id
1 'polypeptide(L)'
;MMIAFRYFAVVSTLLLVSVQVVFAQGTKYSCRDKDGNGQCRYYEGLLEGTRGFENDGLKLISALATTSHQENIPVPQTYKIRFYLTQSDSVKDVLIRERKLYYNYRLDKVKQDWKTEHLNDFEWSANNVLIPTGLEVSKLGVVVSLPEKETVGNTVVVAPAIFYSVTPPNQIDKYEFIFEAGKPSSSLGYKVRDTQNNSEIISENWNSISTGENVSATVESSGLQPGHTYDLVLKGKFSDGLSIHKTIRFNHHKLVN
;
A
#
# COMPACT_ATOMS: atom_id res chain seq x y z
N MET A 1 -26.04 77.50 -8.55
CA MET A 1 -26.26 76.34 -7.65
C MET A 1 -25.37 75.21 -8.15
N MET A 2 -24.16 75.09 -7.59
CA MET A 2 -23.15 74.10 -8.00
C MET A 2 -23.38 72.79 -7.26
N ILE A 3 -23.58 71.70 -8.00
CA ILE A 3 -23.65 70.34 -7.45
C ILE A 3 -22.27 69.71 -7.65
N ALA A 4 -21.55 69.53 -6.53
CA ALA A 4 -20.27 68.85 -6.47
C ALA A 4 -20.48 67.34 -6.34
N PHE A 5 -20.20 66.57 -7.39
CA PHE A 5 -20.12 65.11 -7.32
C PHE A 5 -18.74 64.70 -6.79
N ARG A 6 -18.72 64.13 -5.58
CA ARG A 6 -17.53 63.49 -5.00
C ARG A 6 -17.35 62.10 -5.60
N TYR A 7 -16.25 61.90 -6.31
CA TYR A 7 -15.77 60.58 -6.72
C TYR A 7 -15.22 59.84 -5.50
N PHE A 8 -15.88 58.75 -5.09
CA PHE A 8 -15.31 57.75 -4.19
C PHE A 8 -14.61 56.69 -5.06
N ALA A 9 -13.29 56.81 -5.19
CA ALA A 9 -12.47 55.75 -5.78
C ALA A 9 -12.31 54.61 -4.76
N VAL A 10 -13.05 53.53 -4.94
CA VAL A 10 -12.83 52.27 -4.22
C VAL A 10 -11.56 51.64 -4.79
N VAL A 11 -10.43 51.85 -4.09
CA VAL A 11 -9.18 51.15 -4.37
C VAL A 11 -9.37 49.70 -3.90
N SER A 12 -9.88 48.86 -4.80
CA SER A 12 -9.89 47.41 -4.61
C SER A 12 -8.48 46.90 -4.86
N THR A 13 -7.70 46.76 -3.80
CA THR A 13 -6.36 46.18 -3.85
C THR A 13 -6.49 44.71 -4.23
N LEU A 14 -6.26 44.40 -5.50
CA LEU A 14 -6.07 43.05 -6.01
C LEU A 14 -4.80 42.45 -5.35
N LEU A 15 -4.96 41.87 -4.17
CA LEU A 15 -4.06 40.81 -3.71
C LEU A 15 -4.42 39.56 -4.53
N LEU A 16 -3.93 39.50 -5.77
CA LEU A 16 -3.81 38.25 -6.50
C LEU A 16 -2.70 37.46 -5.82
N VAL A 17 -3.15 36.76 -4.79
CA VAL A 17 -2.48 35.70 -4.06
C VAL A 17 -1.70 34.81 -5.04
N SER A 18 -0.39 35.02 -5.13
CA SER A 18 0.59 34.16 -5.80
C SER A 18 0.84 32.88 -4.98
N VAL A 19 -0.22 32.18 -4.57
CA VAL A 19 -0.13 30.94 -3.76
C VAL A 19 -0.02 29.67 -4.62
N GLN A 20 -0.08 29.76 -5.95
CA GLN A 20 -0.24 28.56 -6.77
C GLN A 20 1.04 27.86 -7.29
N VAL A 21 2.26 28.28 -6.93
CA VAL A 21 3.47 27.67 -7.53
C VAL A 21 4.38 26.93 -6.54
N VAL A 22 4.24 27.13 -5.22
CA VAL A 22 5.10 26.44 -4.24
C VAL A 22 4.69 24.98 -3.99
N PHE A 23 3.45 24.59 -4.30
CA PHE A 23 2.95 23.24 -4.05
C PHE A 23 3.42 22.17 -5.05
N ALA A 24 3.91 22.55 -6.24
CA ALA A 24 4.15 21.58 -7.31
C ALA A 24 5.52 20.86 -7.24
N GLN A 25 6.55 21.48 -6.65
CA GLN A 25 7.89 20.87 -6.63
C GLN A 25 8.05 19.83 -5.53
N GLY A 26 7.37 20.02 -4.39
CA GLY A 26 7.47 19.14 -3.23
C GLY A 26 6.88 17.75 -3.46
N THR A 27 5.94 17.57 -4.39
CA THR A 27 5.21 16.32 -4.57
C THR A 27 5.82 15.40 -5.63
N LYS A 28 6.76 15.87 -6.47
CA LYS A 28 7.38 15.05 -7.54
C LYS A 28 8.15 13.85 -6.98
N TYR A 29 7.98 12.69 -7.61
CA TYR A 29 8.72 11.48 -7.26
C TYR A 29 10.24 11.70 -7.33
N SER A 30 10.88 11.65 -6.17
CA SER A 30 12.29 11.98 -5.98
C SER A 30 12.83 11.31 -4.72
N CYS A 31 14.16 11.34 -4.57
CA CYS A 31 14.81 10.89 -3.35
C CYS A 31 14.44 11.80 -2.18
N ARG A 32 13.89 11.25 -1.09
CA ARG A 32 13.41 12.07 0.05
C ARG A 32 14.36 12.14 1.22
N ASP A 33 15.00 11.03 1.52
CA ASP A 33 15.93 10.94 2.63
C ASP A 33 17.23 10.33 2.11
N LYS A 34 18.35 10.89 2.54
CA LYS A 34 19.69 10.42 2.19
C LYS A 34 20.41 10.04 3.48
N ASP A 35 21.11 8.92 3.45
CA ASP A 35 21.98 8.52 4.55
C ASP A 35 23.21 9.44 4.66
N GLY A 36 24.05 9.21 5.68
CA GLY A 36 25.28 9.97 5.89
C GLY A 36 26.30 9.89 4.73
N ASN A 37 26.14 8.94 3.81
CA ASN A 37 26.96 8.79 2.62
C ASN A 37 26.31 9.40 1.36
N GLY A 38 25.17 10.09 1.52
CA GLY A 38 24.41 10.68 0.43
C GLY A 38 23.61 9.69 -0.41
N GLN A 39 23.55 8.41 -0.02
CA GLN A 39 22.72 7.42 -0.72
C GLN A 39 21.26 7.59 -0.35
N CYS A 40 20.39 7.46 -1.34
CA CYS A 40 18.96 7.57 -1.10
C CYS A 40 18.44 6.41 -0.24
N ARG A 41 17.76 6.73 0.86
CA ARG A 41 17.08 5.77 1.74
C ARG A 41 15.74 5.32 1.20
N TYR A 42 15.00 6.21 0.54
CA TYR A 42 13.76 5.85 -0.17
C TYR A 42 13.38 6.95 -1.16
N TYR A 43 12.57 6.58 -2.14
CA TYR A 43 11.99 7.51 -3.10
C TYR A 43 10.50 7.65 -2.83
N GLU A 44 9.96 8.87 -2.98
CA GLU A 44 8.54 9.13 -2.77
C GLU A 44 8.07 10.28 -3.66
N GLY A 45 6.83 10.17 -4.15
CA GLY A 45 6.09 11.27 -4.73
C GLY A 45 4.98 10.81 -5.65
N LEU A 46 4.47 11.76 -6.43
CA LEU A 46 3.52 11.54 -7.50
C LEU A 46 4.30 11.22 -8.78
N LEU A 47 3.95 10.12 -9.42
CA LEU A 47 4.50 9.76 -10.72
C LEU A 47 3.76 10.52 -11.82
N GLU A 48 4.52 11.11 -12.75
CA GLU A 48 3.96 11.77 -13.94
C GLU A 48 3.43 10.73 -14.93
N GLY A 49 2.25 11.01 -15.52
CA GLY A 49 1.61 10.17 -16.53
C GLY A 49 0.58 9.18 -15.97
N THR A 50 -0.32 8.74 -16.85
CA THR A 50 -1.20 7.60 -16.58
C THR A 50 -0.36 6.33 -16.65
N ARG A 51 -0.21 5.62 -15.52
CA ARG A 51 0.13 4.21 -15.63
C ARG A 51 -1.05 3.55 -16.34
N GLY A 52 -0.82 3.10 -17.57
CA GLY A 52 -1.65 2.05 -18.12
C GLY A 52 -1.67 0.92 -17.10
N PHE A 53 -2.85 0.37 -16.85
CA PHE A 53 -2.95 -0.90 -16.14
C PHE A 53 -1.94 -1.85 -16.80
N GLU A 54 -1.03 -2.43 -16.01
CA GLU A 54 -0.15 -3.46 -16.54
C GLU A 54 -1.10 -4.56 -17.06
N ASN A 55 -1.23 -4.66 -18.38
CA ASN A 55 -2.28 -5.42 -19.06
C ASN A 55 -2.21 -6.94 -18.82
N ASP A 56 -1.28 -7.40 -17.99
CA ASP A 56 -0.83 -8.79 -17.99
C ASP A 56 -1.38 -9.62 -16.82
N GLY A 57 -2.34 -9.08 -16.05
CA GLY A 57 -3.20 -9.90 -15.20
C GLY A 57 -3.61 -9.27 -13.87
N LEU A 58 -3.50 -10.03 -12.78
CA LEU A 58 -3.97 -9.62 -11.45
C LEU A 58 -2.79 -9.13 -10.59
N LYS A 59 -2.84 -7.87 -10.15
CA LYS A 59 -1.75 -7.21 -9.43
C LYS A 59 -2.05 -7.10 -7.94
N LEU A 60 -1.12 -7.53 -7.09
CA LEU A 60 -1.22 -7.30 -5.64
C LEU A 60 -0.94 -5.82 -5.34
N ILE A 61 -1.92 -5.12 -4.81
CA ILE A 61 -1.85 -3.71 -4.42
C ILE A 61 -1.46 -3.54 -2.96
N SER A 62 -1.99 -4.42 -2.10
CA SER A 62 -1.83 -4.30 -0.66
C SER A 62 -1.80 -5.69 -0.01
N ALA A 63 -0.94 -5.89 0.97
CA ALA A 63 -0.91 -7.03 1.89
C ALA A 63 -0.74 -6.48 3.31
N LEU A 64 -1.86 -6.29 4.01
CA LEU A 64 -1.87 -5.66 5.32
C LEU A 64 -2.29 -6.64 6.41
N ALA A 65 -1.67 -6.50 7.57
CA ALA A 65 -2.18 -6.99 8.83
C ALA A 65 -2.92 -5.83 9.51
N THR A 66 -4.21 -6.01 9.77
CA THR A 66 -5.09 -4.96 10.29
C THR A 66 -5.56 -5.28 11.69
N THR A 67 -5.94 -4.22 12.40
CA THR A 67 -6.38 -4.28 13.80
C THR A 67 -7.64 -3.43 13.95
N SER A 68 -8.58 -3.91 14.75
CA SER A 68 -9.85 -3.28 15.09
C SER A 68 -9.70 -1.90 15.73
N HIS A 69 -8.53 -1.60 16.30
CA HIS A 69 -8.22 -0.34 16.97
C HIS A 69 -7.53 0.72 16.09
N GLN A 70 -7.67 0.70 14.76
CA GLN A 70 -7.28 1.86 13.96
C GLN A 70 -8.29 3.00 14.18
N GLU A 71 -8.04 3.81 15.21
CA GLU A 71 -8.80 5.01 15.51
C GLU A 71 -8.75 6.02 14.36
N ASN A 72 -9.77 6.89 14.26
CA ASN A 72 -9.78 8.08 13.39
C ASN A 72 -8.74 9.10 13.91
N ILE A 73 -7.46 8.79 13.75
CA ILE A 73 -6.36 9.67 14.13
C ILE A 73 -6.24 10.75 13.05
N PRO A 74 -6.15 12.05 13.42
CA PRO A 74 -5.81 13.11 12.48
C PRO A 74 -4.56 12.73 11.68
N VAL A 75 -4.49 13.13 10.40
CA VAL A 75 -3.35 12.85 9.51
C VAL A 75 -2.03 13.13 10.25
N PRO A 76 -1.28 12.09 10.65
CA PRO A 76 -0.06 12.27 11.43
C PRO A 76 1.04 12.84 10.53
N GLN A 77 1.98 13.57 11.14
CA GLN A 77 3.14 14.09 10.43
C GLN A 77 4.10 13.00 9.95
N THR A 78 4.05 11.83 10.60
CA THR A 78 4.84 10.65 10.25
C THR A 78 3.95 9.42 10.20
N TYR A 79 4.25 8.56 9.24
CA TYR A 79 3.62 7.27 9.08
C TYR A 79 4.64 6.18 9.31
N LYS A 80 4.17 5.07 9.87
CA LYS A 80 5.00 3.92 10.17
C LYS A 80 4.34 2.67 9.62
N ILE A 81 5.17 1.78 9.11
CA ILE A 81 4.78 0.39 8.87
C ILE A 81 5.62 -0.53 9.74
N ARG A 82 5.01 -1.61 10.20
CA ARG A 82 5.67 -2.69 10.92
C ARG A 82 5.41 -4.02 10.22
N PHE A 83 6.44 -4.85 10.09
CA PHE A 83 6.30 -6.21 9.57
C PHE A 83 7.32 -7.15 10.20
N TYR A 84 7.03 -8.44 10.20
CA TYR A 84 7.92 -9.48 10.72
C TYR A 84 8.55 -10.27 9.57
N LEU A 85 9.83 -10.63 9.73
CA LEU A 85 10.56 -11.45 8.77
C LEU A 85 10.95 -12.77 9.43
N THR A 86 10.55 -13.91 8.88
CA THR A 86 10.85 -15.24 9.44
C THR A 86 12.21 -15.80 9.05
N GLN A 87 12.73 -15.41 7.88
CA GLN A 87 13.98 -15.94 7.34
C GLN A 87 14.89 -14.80 6.90
N SER A 88 16.17 -15.10 6.63
CA SER A 88 17.20 -14.20 6.06
C SER A 88 16.94 -13.75 4.63
N ASP A 89 15.68 -13.53 4.33
CA ASP A 89 15.22 -12.97 3.08
C ASP A 89 15.45 -11.47 3.16
N SER A 90 16.49 -11.01 2.46
CA SER A 90 16.72 -9.59 2.23
C SER A 90 15.47 -9.03 1.55
N VAL A 91 14.68 -8.19 2.22
CA VAL A 91 13.47 -7.57 1.64
C VAL A 91 13.81 -7.04 0.24
N LYS A 92 13.06 -7.52 -0.77
CA LYS A 92 13.30 -7.16 -2.17
C LYS A 92 12.87 -5.72 -2.43
N ASP A 93 11.70 -5.35 -1.93
CA ASP A 93 11.16 -4.00 -2.04
C ASP A 93 10.08 -3.78 -0.97
N VAL A 94 9.94 -2.53 -0.55
CA VAL A 94 8.81 -2.03 0.23
C VAL A 94 8.10 -1.02 -0.65
N LEU A 95 6.93 -1.39 -1.16
CA LEU A 95 6.13 -0.52 -2.03
C LEU A 95 4.90 -0.02 -1.26
N ILE A 96 4.79 1.30 -1.11
CA ILE A 96 3.60 1.97 -0.60
C ILE A 96 2.99 2.79 -1.74
N ARG A 97 1.69 2.64 -1.96
CA ARG A 97 0.99 3.33 -3.05
C ARG A 97 -0.49 3.46 -2.75
N GLU A 98 -1.21 4.20 -3.57
CA GLU A 98 -2.66 4.22 -3.47
C GLU A 98 -3.28 2.85 -3.73
N ARG A 99 -4.30 2.50 -2.95
CA ARG A 99 -5.17 1.35 -3.20
C ARG A 99 -5.97 1.58 -4.49
N LYS A 100 -6.48 2.79 -4.69
CA LYS A 100 -7.18 3.22 -5.90
C LYS A 100 -6.49 4.46 -6.44
N LEU A 101 -6.06 4.40 -7.69
CA LEU A 101 -5.25 5.44 -8.31
C LEU A 101 -6.05 6.74 -8.48
N TYR A 102 -5.68 7.78 -7.71
CA TYR A 102 -6.18 9.15 -7.90
C TYR A 102 -5.03 10.11 -8.20
N TYR A 103 -3.97 10.10 -7.39
CA TYR A 103 -2.82 10.98 -7.51
C TYR A 103 -1.58 10.32 -8.13
N ASN A 104 -1.61 8.99 -8.28
CA ASN A 104 -0.46 8.16 -8.63
C ASN A 104 0.69 8.27 -7.61
N TYR A 105 0.34 8.29 -6.32
CA TYR A 105 1.30 8.32 -5.22
C TYR A 105 2.07 6.99 -5.12
N ARG A 106 3.39 7.11 -4.92
CA ARG A 106 4.29 5.98 -4.71
C ARG A 106 5.42 6.34 -3.76
N LEU A 107 5.72 5.40 -2.87
CA LEU A 107 6.96 5.31 -2.11
C LEU A 107 7.56 3.92 -2.32
N ASP A 108 8.83 3.84 -2.68
CA ASP A 108 9.53 2.57 -2.92
C ASP A 108 11.05 2.65 -2.72
N LYS A 109 11.74 1.55 -3.02
CA LYS A 109 13.21 1.43 -2.96
C LYS A 109 13.74 1.77 -1.56
N VAL A 110 13.03 1.33 -0.54
CA VAL A 110 13.43 1.53 0.85
C VAL A 110 14.69 0.73 1.14
N LYS A 111 15.73 1.43 1.59
CA LYS A 111 17.00 0.86 2.02
C LYS A 111 17.12 0.95 3.53
N GLN A 112 17.12 -0.21 4.18
CA GLN A 112 17.29 -0.36 5.61
C GLN A 112 17.87 -1.74 5.90
N ASP A 113 18.60 -1.88 7.00
CA ASP A 113 19.11 -3.16 7.47
C ASP A 113 18.00 -3.96 8.15
N TRP A 114 17.21 -4.68 7.35
CA TRP A 114 16.14 -5.52 7.83
C TRP A 114 16.67 -6.69 8.69
N LYS A 115 16.03 -6.94 9.82
CA LYS A 115 16.41 -7.99 10.78
C LYS A 115 15.44 -9.16 10.70
N THR A 116 15.99 -10.36 10.61
CA THR A 116 15.24 -11.61 10.64
C THR A 116 14.79 -11.93 12.06
N GLU A 117 13.69 -12.62 12.21
CA GLU A 117 13.12 -13.02 13.50
C GLU A 117 12.79 -11.83 14.42
N HIS A 118 12.70 -10.63 13.85
CA HIS A 118 12.42 -9.38 14.55
C HIS A 118 11.30 -8.62 13.85
N LEU A 119 10.61 -7.78 14.62
CA LEU A 119 9.73 -6.75 14.07
C LEU A 119 10.59 -5.64 13.47
N ASN A 120 10.31 -5.31 12.21
CA ASN A 120 10.98 -4.26 11.47
C ASN A 120 10.02 -3.08 11.33
N ASP A 121 10.51 -1.89 11.65
CA ASP A 121 9.78 -0.64 11.48
C ASP A 121 10.39 0.18 10.35
N PHE A 122 9.53 0.78 9.54
CA PHE A 122 9.92 1.83 8.60
C PHE A 122 9.02 3.04 8.81
N GLU A 123 9.64 4.21 8.92
CA GLU A 123 8.96 5.47 9.15
C GLU A 123 9.31 6.46 8.04
N TRP A 124 8.33 7.23 7.58
CA TRP A 124 8.53 8.34 6.66
C TRP A 124 7.61 9.52 6.99
N SER A 125 8.01 10.71 6.54
CA SER A 125 7.23 11.93 6.76
C SER A 125 6.08 12.07 5.76
N ALA A 126 4.92 12.47 6.27
CA ALA A 126 3.74 12.82 5.48
C ALA A 126 3.82 14.24 4.86
N ASN A 127 4.73 15.09 5.35
CA ASN A 127 4.72 16.53 5.10
C ASN A 127 4.93 16.91 3.62
N ASN A 128 5.69 16.09 2.88
CA ASN A 128 6.11 16.43 1.52
C ASN A 128 5.04 16.12 0.46
N VAL A 129 4.28 15.04 0.68
CA VAL A 129 3.38 14.50 -0.36
C VAL A 129 2.00 14.26 0.20
N LEU A 130 1.87 13.45 1.25
CA LEU A 130 0.57 12.99 1.75
C LEU A 130 -0.28 14.12 2.36
N ILE A 131 0.31 15.00 3.17
CA ILE A 131 -0.40 16.16 3.73
C ILE A 131 -0.81 17.16 2.62
N PRO A 132 0.09 17.59 1.71
CA PRO A 132 -0.29 18.49 0.61
C PRO A 132 -1.37 17.93 -0.33
N THR A 133 -1.42 16.61 -0.54
CA THR A 133 -2.45 15.98 -1.39
C THR A 133 -3.73 15.64 -0.64
N GLY A 134 -3.72 15.69 0.70
CA GLY A 134 -4.83 15.21 1.53
C GLY A 134 -5.04 13.70 1.45
N LEU A 135 -4.02 12.94 1.03
CA LEU A 135 -4.12 11.49 0.86
C LEU A 135 -4.04 10.79 2.23
N GLU A 136 -5.14 10.14 2.61
CA GLU A 136 -5.24 9.39 3.87
C GLU A 136 -4.57 8.01 3.80
N VAL A 137 -4.07 7.51 4.93
CA VAL A 137 -3.52 6.13 5.04
C VAL A 137 -4.53 5.07 4.68
N SER A 138 -5.81 5.30 4.99
CA SER A 138 -6.91 4.39 4.64
C SER A 138 -6.95 4.10 3.13
N LYS A 139 -6.41 5.02 2.32
CA LYS A 139 -6.31 4.93 0.86
C LYS A 139 -4.99 4.36 0.39
N LEU A 140 -4.03 4.07 1.27
CA LEU A 140 -2.73 3.51 0.94
C LEU A 140 -2.72 1.98 1.12
N GLY A 141 -2.05 1.30 0.20
CA GLY A 141 -1.70 -0.10 0.26
C GLY A 141 -0.19 -0.26 0.42
N VAL A 142 0.23 -1.37 1.02
CA VAL A 142 1.64 -1.72 1.24
C VAL A 142 1.90 -3.11 0.73
N VAL A 143 3.03 -3.28 0.06
CA VAL A 143 3.56 -4.60 -0.29
C VAL A 143 5.02 -4.65 0.11
N VAL A 144 5.34 -5.44 1.14
CA VAL A 144 6.71 -5.81 1.49
C VAL A 144 7.01 -7.12 0.78
N SER A 145 7.70 -7.04 -0.35
CA SER A 145 8.02 -8.21 -1.16
C SER A 145 9.31 -8.87 -0.68
N LEU A 146 9.29 -10.19 -0.52
CA LEU A 146 10.47 -10.98 -0.18
C LEU A 146 11.06 -11.62 -1.45
N PRO A 147 12.38 -11.85 -1.49
CA PRO A 147 13.05 -12.54 -2.57
C PRO A 147 12.50 -13.96 -2.68
N GLU A 148 12.33 -14.38 -3.91
CA GLU A 148 11.89 -15.71 -4.24
C GLU A 148 13.11 -16.64 -4.23
N LYS A 149 13.39 -17.33 -3.11
CA LYS A 149 14.58 -18.19 -3.02
C LYS A 149 14.43 -19.49 -3.83
N GLU A 150 13.23 -20.03 -3.98
CA GLU A 150 13.04 -21.40 -4.52
C GLU A 150 11.73 -21.69 -5.30
N THR A 151 10.86 -20.72 -5.60
CA THR A 151 9.57 -21.09 -6.23
C THR A 151 9.61 -21.22 -7.75
N VAL A 152 8.99 -22.31 -8.21
CA VAL A 152 8.58 -22.55 -9.59
C VAL A 152 7.18 -21.92 -9.75
N GLY A 153 7.01 -20.91 -10.62
CA GLY A 153 5.68 -20.42 -11.06
C GLY A 153 5.32 -18.99 -10.64
N ASN A 154 4.03 -18.74 -10.40
CA ASN A 154 3.43 -17.41 -10.17
C ASN A 154 3.26 -17.07 -8.68
N THR A 155 4.26 -17.38 -7.84
CA THR A 155 4.19 -17.16 -6.39
C THR A 155 4.84 -15.82 -6.02
N VAL A 156 4.16 -15.03 -5.19
CA VAL A 156 4.70 -13.80 -4.60
C VAL A 156 4.78 -14.00 -3.10
N VAL A 157 5.99 -13.95 -2.54
CA VAL A 157 6.20 -14.03 -1.09
C VAL A 157 6.15 -12.62 -0.51
N VAL A 158 5.33 -12.40 0.50
CA VAL A 158 5.16 -11.09 1.15
C VAL A 158 5.23 -11.20 2.66
N ALA A 159 5.70 -10.13 3.29
CA ALA A 159 5.52 -9.90 4.72
C ALA A 159 4.34 -8.92 4.91
N PRO A 160 3.18 -9.36 5.42
CA PRO A 160 2.07 -8.45 5.65
C PRO A 160 2.47 -7.34 6.61
N ALA A 161 2.17 -6.10 6.22
CA ALA A 161 2.57 -4.92 6.98
C ALA A 161 1.41 -4.35 7.80
N ILE A 162 1.73 -3.71 8.91
CA ILE A 162 0.79 -3.02 9.78
C ILE A 162 1.05 -1.54 9.66
N PHE A 163 0.04 -0.75 9.32
CA PHE A 163 0.13 0.71 9.41
C PHE A 163 -0.16 1.20 10.82
N TYR A 164 0.66 2.11 11.32
CA TYR A 164 0.44 2.81 12.58
C TYR A 164 1.11 4.20 12.57
N SER A 165 0.76 5.04 13.53
CA SER A 165 1.26 6.42 13.64
C SER A 165 2.02 6.66 14.94
N VAL A 166 1.39 6.37 16.08
CA VAL A 166 1.96 6.59 17.42
C VAL A 166 2.34 5.27 18.07
N THR A 167 1.34 4.46 18.43
CA THR A 167 1.54 3.20 19.14
C THR A 167 1.36 2.03 18.17
N PRO A 168 2.36 1.15 17.99
CA PRO A 168 2.17 -0.05 17.20
C PRO A 168 1.16 -0.96 17.91
N PRO A 169 0.25 -1.60 17.17
CA PRO A 169 -0.67 -2.53 17.81
C PRO A 169 0.07 -3.77 18.33
N ASN A 170 -0.52 -4.42 19.32
CA ASN A 170 0.01 -5.60 20.00
C ASN A 170 -0.68 -6.90 19.58
N GLN A 171 -1.62 -6.83 18.63
CA GLN A 171 -2.26 -8.00 18.04
C GLN A 171 -2.60 -7.73 16.58
N ILE A 172 -2.81 -8.80 15.81
CA ILE A 172 -3.33 -8.74 14.44
C ILE A 172 -4.71 -9.38 14.51
N ASP A 173 -5.74 -8.70 14.00
CA ASP A 173 -7.09 -9.27 14.00
C ASP A 173 -7.35 -10.01 12.69
N LYS A 174 -6.92 -9.44 11.56
CA LYS A 174 -7.09 -10.04 10.23
C LYS A 174 -6.04 -9.56 9.24
N TYR A 175 -5.87 -10.32 8.17
CA TYR A 175 -5.07 -9.98 7.00
C TYR A 175 -5.97 -9.52 5.85
N GLU A 176 -5.57 -8.47 5.15
CA GLU A 176 -6.26 -7.93 3.98
C GLU A 176 -5.31 -7.91 2.78
N PHE A 177 -5.68 -8.62 1.72
CA PHE A 177 -4.96 -8.66 0.45
C PHE A 177 -5.81 -8.02 -0.65
N ILE A 178 -5.36 -6.87 -1.16
CA ILE A 178 -6.08 -6.14 -2.21
C ILE A 178 -5.40 -6.39 -3.55
N PHE A 179 -6.20 -6.75 -4.54
CA PHE A 179 -5.76 -7.01 -5.89
C PHE A 179 -6.49 -6.10 -6.88
N GLU A 180 -5.77 -5.60 -7.88
CA GLU A 180 -6.33 -4.87 -9.02
C GLU A 180 -6.27 -5.75 -10.26
N ALA A 181 -7.39 -5.84 -10.98
CA ALA A 181 -7.46 -6.59 -12.22
C ALA A 181 -7.01 -5.72 -13.41
N GLY A 182 -5.96 -6.12 -14.13
CA GLY A 182 -5.54 -5.48 -15.38
C GLY A 182 -6.46 -5.81 -16.57
N LYS A 183 -7.32 -6.82 -16.43
CA LYS A 183 -8.28 -7.28 -17.44
C LYS A 183 -9.58 -7.72 -16.77
N PRO A 184 -10.73 -7.69 -17.47
CA PRO A 184 -11.98 -8.17 -16.89
C PRO A 184 -11.92 -9.68 -16.63
N SER A 185 -12.43 -10.13 -15.48
CA SER A 185 -12.57 -11.56 -15.16
C SER A 185 -13.97 -12.07 -15.46
N SER A 186 -14.05 -13.30 -15.97
CA SER A 186 -15.30 -14.05 -16.05
C SER A 186 -15.56 -14.86 -14.78
N SER A 187 -14.49 -15.26 -14.09
CA SER A 187 -14.52 -15.90 -12.77
C SER A 187 -13.24 -15.59 -12.03
N LEU A 188 -13.33 -15.32 -10.73
CA LEU A 188 -12.17 -15.26 -9.85
C LEU A 188 -12.59 -15.70 -8.45
N GLY A 189 -11.79 -16.54 -7.84
CA GLY A 189 -11.92 -16.90 -6.44
C GLY A 189 -10.55 -17.00 -5.79
N TYR A 190 -10.57 -17.07 -4.47
CA TYR A 190 -9.38 -17.32 -3.69
C TYR A 190 -9.65 -18.39 -2.65
N LYS A 191 -8.57 -19.04 -2.22
CA LYS A 191 -8.57 -19.90 -1.05
C LYS A 191 -7.29 -19.70 -0.28
N VAL A 192 -7.33 -19.89 1.02
CA VAL A 192 -6.16 -19.81 1.89
C VAL A 192 -5.90 -21.16 2.49
N ARG A 193 -4.64 -21.59 2.45
CA ARG A 193 -4.21 -22.88 2.94
C ARG A 193 -2.99 -22.75 3.82
N ASP A 194 -2.97 -23.52 4.90
CA ASP A 194 -1.78 -23.71 5.72
C ASP A 194 -0.80 -24.63 4.98
N THR A 195 0.43 -24.18 4.79
CA THR A 195 1.45 -24.93 4.03
C THR A 195 2.04 -26.10 4.80
N GLN A 196 1.99 -26.09 6.13
CA GLN A 196 2.50 -27.17 6.97
C GLN A 196 1.61 -28.41 6.94
N ASN A 197 0.29 -28.23 6.96
CA ASN A 197 -0.68 -29.33 7.05
C ASN A 197 -1.63 -29.43 5.84
N ASN A 198 -1.51 -28.52 4.87
CA ASN A 198 -2.34 -28.43 3.66
C ASN A 198 -3.85 -28.28 3.94
N SER A 199 -4.22 -27.83 5.14
CA SER A 199 -5.61 -27.55 5.51
C SER A 199 -6.09 -26.27 4.83
N GLU A 200 -7.35 -26.27 4.40
CA GLU A 200 -7.99 -25.08 3.85
C GLU A 200 -8.65 -24.28 4.98
N ILE A 201 -8.31 -23.00 5.07
CA ILE A 201 -8.79 -22.08 6.09
C ILE A 201 -10.07 -21.39 5.62
N ILE A 202 -10.06 -20.91 4.38
CA ILE A 202 -11.18 -20.20 3.76
C ILE A 202 -11.13 -20.41 2.25
N SER A 203 -12.30 -20.39 1.60
CA SER A 203 -12.46 -20.37 0.15
C SER A 203 -13.65 -19.52 -0.22
N GLU A 204 -13.45 -18.55 -1.11
CA GLU A 204 -14.50 -17.64 -1.58
C GLU A 204 -14.39 -17.44 -3.09
N ASN A 205 -15.52 -17.09 -3.71
CA ASN A 205 -15.58 -16.68 -5.10
C ASN A 205 -16.08 -15.25 -5.18
N TRP A 206 -15.45 -14.45 -6.03
CA TRP A 206 -15.98 -13.16 -6.44
C TRP A 206 -16.79 -13.31 -7.72
N ASN A 207 -17.67 -12.34 -7.95
CA ASN A 207 -18.33 -12.18 -9.25
C ASN A 207 -17.30 -11.79 -10.32
N SER A 208 -17.77 -11.55 -11.55
CA SER A 208 -16.95 -10.93 -12.59
C SER A 208 -16.40 -9.58 -12.10
N ILE A 209 -15.12 -9.33 -12.33
CA ILE A 209 -14.42 -8.10 -11.92
C ILE A 209 -14.05 -7.33 -13.18
N SER A 210 -14.22 -6.02 -13.17
CA SER A 210 -13.86 -5.16 -14.31
C SER A 210 -12.37 -4.78 -14.29
N THR A 211 -11.83 -4.33 -15.42
CA THR A 211 -10.48 -3.75 -15.45
C THR A 211 -10.37 -2.55 -14.51
N GLY A 212 -9.30 -2.50 -13.72
CA GLY A 212 -9.02 -1.46 -12.73
C GLY A 212 -9.86 -1.54 -11.46
N GLU A 213 -10.75 -2.54 -11.37
CA GLU A 213 -11.50 -2.79 -10.15
C GLU A 213 -10.63 -3.55 -9.14
N ASN A 214 -10.80 -3.19 -7.87
CA ASN A 214 -10.12 -3.83 -6.76
C ASN A 214 -11.01 -4.88 -6.11
N VAL A 215 -10.42 -6.03 -5.78
CA VAL A 215 -11.02 -7.04 -4.90
C VAL A 215 -10.14 -7.27 -3.69
N SER A 216 -10.77 -7.65 -2.59
CA SER A 216 -10.10 -7.88 -1.32
C SER A 216 -10.35 -9.30 -0.84
N ALA A 217 -9.27 -10.02 -0.51
CA ALA A 217 -9.32 -11.28 0.21
C ALA A 217 -8.99 -11.01 1.67
N THR A 218 -9.86 -11.43 2.58
CA THR A 218 -9.71 -11.20 4.03
C THR A 218 -9.51 -12.52 4.75
N VAL A 219 -8.59 -12.56 5.69
CA VAL A 219 -8.28 -13.76 6.48
C VAL A 219 -8.26 -13.40 7.97
N GLU A 220 -9.20 -13.92 8.74
CA GLU A 220 -9.23 -13.73 10.19
C GLU A 220 -8.03 -14.43 10.84
N SER A 221 -7.31 -13.71 11.69
CA SER A 221 -6.12 -14.23 12.38
C SER A 221 -6.46 -15.34 13.38
N SER A 222 -7.69 -15.35 13.90
CA SER A 222 -8.16 -16.34 14.88
C SER A 222 -8.18 -17.77 14.31
N GLY A 223 -8.25 -17.90 12.98
CA GLY A 223 -8.15 -19.18 12.28
C GLY A 223 -6.70 -19.61 11.97
N LEU A 224 -5.69 -18.82 12.33
CA LEU A 224 -4.30 -19.06 11.96
C LEU A 224 -3.46 -19.47 13.18
N GLN A 225 -2.62 -20.48 12.99
CA GLN A 225 -1.57 -20.89 13.92
C GLN A 225 -0.35 -19.95 13.82
N PRO A 226 0.17 -19.43 14.94
CA PRO A 226 1.37 -18.59 14.95
C PRO A 226 2.61 -19.34 14.46
N GLY A 227 3.47 -18.64 13.71
CA GLY A 227 4.67 -19.21 13.09
C GLY A 227 4.40 -19.99 11.81
N HIS A 228 3.14 -20.29 11.49
CA HIS A 228 2.78 -21.01 10.26
C HIS A 228 2.82 -20.12 9.02
N THR A 229 3.02 -20.77 7.88
CA THR A 229 3.07 -20.13 6.56
C THR A 229 1.85 -20.53 5.77
N TYR A 230 1.25 -19.57 5.08
CA TYR A 230 0.00 -19.73 4.37
C TYR A 230 0.13 -19.32 2.92
N ASP A 231 -0.57 -20.05 2.06
CA ASP A 231 -0.72 -19.75 0.64
C ASP A 231 -2.15 -19.25 0.38
N LEU A 232 -2.28 -17.99 -0.03
CA LEU A 232 -3.49 -17.44 -0.63
C LEU A 232 -3.41 -17.69 -2.14
N VAL A 233 -4.22 -18.62 -2.63
CA VAL A 233 -4.22 -19.07 -4.02
C VAL A 233 -5.42 -18.48 -4.74
N LEU A 234 -5.15 -17.60 -5.70
CA LEU A 234 -6.11 -17.00 -6.61
C LEU A 234 -6.27 -17.89 -7.85
N LYS A 235 -7.51 -18.23 -8.19
CA LYS A 235 -7.83 -19.02 -9.39
C LYS A 235 -9.04 -18.46 -10.12
N GLY A 236 -9.02 -18.52 -11.45
CA GLY A 236 -10.13 -18.02 -12.25
C GLY A 236 -9.80 -17.96 -13.73
N LYS A 237 -10.57 -17.16 -14.47
CA LYS A 237 -10.35 -16.87 -15.88
C LYS A 237 -10.65 -15.41 -16.20
N PHE A 238 -9.84 -14.83 -17.06
CA PHE A 238 -10.16 -13.57 -17.72
C PHE A 238 -11.26 -13.77 -18.78
N SER A 239 -11.90 -12.69 -19.20
CA SER A 239 -12.95 -12.74 -20.24
C SER A 239 -12.42 -13.15 -21.62
N ASP A 240 -11.11 -13.05 -21.85
CA ASP A 240 -10.42 -13.57 -23.04
C ASP A 240 -10.13 -15.08 -22.97
N GLY A 241 -10.51 -15.74 -21.86
CA GLY A 241 -10.32 -17.18 -21.63
C GLY A 241 -8.98 -17.56 -20.99
N LEU A 242 -8.04 -16.61 -20.82
CA LEU A 242 -6.76 -16.87 -20.16
C LEU A 242 -6.99 -17.23 -18.68
N SER A 243 -6.28 -18.25 -18.21
CA SER A 243 -6.42 -18.72 -16.82
C SER A 243 -5.68 -17.81 -15.85
N ILE A 244 -6.32 -17.53 -14.72
CA ILE A 244 -5.73 -16.82 -13.59
C ILE A 244 -5.24 -17.87 -12.61
N HIS A 245 -3.94 -17.85 -12.31
CA HIS A 245 -3.36 -18.63 -11.22
C HIS A 245 -2.21 -17.83 -10.59
N LYS A 246 -2.41 -17.40 -9.35
CA LYS A 246 -1.43 -16.62 -8.60
C LYS A 246 -1.47 -17.04 -7.14
N THR A 247 -0.30 -17.18 -6.53
CA THR A 247 -0.18 -17.54 -5.12
C THR A 247 0.49 -16.40 -4.38
N ILE A 248 -0.09 -15.96 -3.27
CA ILE A 248 0.54 -15.05 -2.32
C ILE A 248 0.90 -15.87 -1.09
N ARG A 249 2.19 -15.94 -0.77
CA ARG A 249 2.69 -16.65 0.40
C ARG A 249 3.01 -15.66 1.51
N PHE A 250 2.52 -15.91 2.72
CA PHE A 250 2.75 -15.06 3.89
C PHE A 250 2.85 -15.88 5.17
N ASN A 251 3.44 -15.31 6.22
CA ASN A 251 3.54 -15.94 7.54
C ASN A 251 2.61 -15.25 8.55
N HIS A 252 1.95 -16.02 9.40
CA HIS A 252 1.24 -15.48 10.56
C HIS A 252 2.16 -15.44 11.77
N HIS A 253 2.46 -14.24 12.26
CA HIS A 253 3.23 -14.05 13.49
C HIS A 253 2.38 -13.33 14.53
N LYS A 254 2.42 -13.80 15.78
CA LYS A 254 1.83 -13.06 16.91
C LYS A 254 2.73 -11.87 17.21
N LEU A 255 2.15 -10.69 17.34
CA LEU A 255 2.88 -9.52 17.81
C LEU A 255 3.12 -9.70 19.33
N VAL A 256 4.24 -10.31 19.70
CA VAL A 256 4.67 -10.36 21.09
C VAL A 256 5.81 -9.36 21.23
N ASN A 257 5.61 -8.35 22.07
CA ASN A 257 6.66 -7.39 22.44
C ASN A 257 7.64 -8.00 23.43
#